data_AF-A0A7C9RL06-F1
#
_entry.id   AF-A0A7C9RL06-F1
#
_cell.length_a   1.000
_cell.length_b   1.000
_cell.length_c   1.000
_cell.angle_alpha   90.00
_cell.angle_beta   90.00
_cell.angle_gamma   90.00
#
_symmetry.space_group_name_H-M   'P 1'
#
loop_
_entity.id
_entity.type
_entity.pdbx_description
1 polymer ?
#
loop_
_entity_poly.entity_id
_entity_poly.type
_entity_poly.pdbx_seq_one_letter_code
_entity_poly.pdbx_strand_id
1 'polypeptide(L)' 'MSRVPSLSSPFLLGFDEIERALDRVVKGADGYPPYNIERCGRDDGQPERLRITLAVAGFTRDQLDVT' A
#
# COMPACT_ATOMS: atom_id res chain seq x y z
N MET A 1 2.16 14.19 3.29
CA MET A 1 3.19 14.19 4.35
C MET A 1 3.94 12.88 4.26
N SER A 2 5.19 12.89 3.77
CA SER A 2 6.03 11.67 3.75
C SER A 2 6.47 11.33 5.16
N ARG A 3 6.26 10.08 5.56
CA ARG A 3 6.74 9.53 6.83
C ARG A 3 8.26 9.35 6.71
N VAL A 4 9.02 10.16 7.42
CA VAL A 4 10.48 10.02 7.49
C VAL A 4 10.78 8.74 8.30
N PRO A 5 11.44 7.71 7.74
CA PRO A 5 11.80 6.53 8.50
C PRO A 5 12.96 6.86 9.43
N SER A 6 12.73 6.70 10.74
CA SER A 6 13.71 6.93 11.80
C SER A 6 14.64 5.73 11.99
N LEU A 7 15.41 5.36 10.96
CA LEU A 7 16.38 4.26 11.03
C LEU A 7 17.78 4.68 10.56
N SER A 8 18.23 5.87 10.95
CA SER A 8 19.62 6.30 10.81
C SER A 8 20.43 5.77 12.00
N SER A 9 20.77 4.48 11.97
CA SER A 9 21.75 3.89 12.92
C SER A 9 23.09 3.69 12.21
N PRO A 10 24.20 4.27 12.72
CA PRO A 10 25.52 4.23 12.08
C PRO A 10 26.20 2.85 12.05
N PHE A 11 25.50 1.78 12.46
CA PHE A 11 26.01 0.40 12.52
C PHE A 11 25.38 -0.55 11.49
N LEU A 12 24.53 -0.06 10.58
CA LEU A 12 23.83 -0.89 9.60
C LEU A 12 24.67 -1.12 8.33
N LEU A 13 25.77 -1.86 8.46
CA LEU A 13 26.54 -2.33 7.29
C LEU A 13 25.75 -3.46 6.59
N GLY A 14 25.30 -3.24 5.35
CA GLY A 14 24.54 -4.21 4.55
C GLY A 14 23.05 -3.89 4.32
N PHE A 15 22.56 -2.76 4.83
CA PHE A 15 21.16 -2.33 4.63
C PHE A 15 20.96 -1.44 3.40
N ASP A 16 22.04 -1.00 2.74
CA ASP A 16 21.97 -0.20 1.50
C ASP A 16 21.23 -0.95 0.37
N GLU A 17 21.40 -2.28 0.28
CA GLU A 17 20.67 -3.10 -0.71
C GLU A 17 19.19 -3.24 -0.36
N ILE A 18 18.86 -3.29 0.94
CA ILE A 18 17.49 -3.37 1.45
C ILE A 18 16.76 -2.05 1.19
N GLU A 19 17.40 -0.90 1.43
CA GLU A 19 16.85 0.42 1.11
C GLU A 19 16.59 0.58 -0.39
N ARG A 20 17.54 0.15 -1.24
CA ARG A 20 17.38 0.19 -2.71
C ARG A 20 16.26 -0.74 -3.21
N ALA A 21 16.06 -1.88 -2.57
CA ALA A 21 14.95 -2.79 -2.87
C ALA A 21 13.61 -2.18 -2.47
N LEU A 22 13.51 -1.60 -1.26
CA LEU A 22 12.33 -0.87 -0.78
C LEU A 22 11.98 0.31 -1.69
N ASP A 23 12.96 1.12 -2.09
CA ASP A 23 12.76 2.28 -2.96
C ASP A 23 12.27 1.87 -4.36
N ARG A 24 12.65 0.67 -4.84
CA ARG A 24 12.12 0.09 -6.10
C ARG A 24 10.69 -0.45 -5.96
N VAL A 25 10.35 -1.07 -4.83
CA VAL A 25 8.97 -1.54 -4.55
C VAL A 25 8.02 -0.35 -4.42
N VAL A 26 8.45 0.73 -3.77
CA VAL A 26 7.66 1.98 -3.65
C VAL A 26 7.47 2.65 -5.01
N LYS A 27 8.48 2.64 -5.88
CA LYS A 27 8.36 3.17 -7.26
C LYS A 27 7.46 2.33 -8.18
N GLY A 28 7.13 1.09 -7.82
CA GLY A 28 6.14 0.27 -8.53
C GLY A 28 4.68 0.71 -8.29
N ALA A 29 4.44 1.68 -7.40
CA ALA A 29 3.13 2.21 -7.07
C ALA A 29 2.78 3.48 -7.87
N ASP A 30 2.98 3.46 -9.20
CA ASP A 30 2.43 4.48 -10.12
C ASP A 30 0.88 4.48 -10.15
N GLY A 31 0.24 3.55 -9.43
CA GLY A 31 -1.20 3.52 -9.23
C GLY A 31 -1.65 4.58 -8.23
N TYR A 32 -1.96 5.78 -8.73
CA TYR A 32 -2.81 6.72 -8.01
C TYR A 32 -4.28 6.44 -8.33
N PRO A 33 -5.17 6.40 -7.33
CA PRO A 33 -4.93 6.60 -5.89
C PRO A 33 -4.25 5.41 -5.22
N PRO A 34 -3.48 5.59 -4.14
CA PRO A 34 -2.85 4.47 -3.45
C PRO A 34 -3.92 3.52 -2.92
N TYR A 35 -3.72 2.22 -3.13
CA TYR A 35 -4.69 1.19 -2.79
C TYR A 35 -4.05 -0.03 -2.15
N ASN A 36 -4.87 -0.81 -1.44
CA ASN A 36 -4.54 -2.11 -0.88
C ASN A 36 -5.54 -3.16 -1.38
N ILE A 37 -5.07 -4.38 -1.65
CA ILE A 37 -5.93 -5.52 -2.00
C ILE A 37 -5.67 -6.66 -1.02
N GLU A 38 -6.71 -7.11 -0.36
CA GLU A 38 -6.67 -8.19 0.63
C GLU A 38 -7.57 -9.34 0.18
N ARG A 39 -7.11 -10.59 0.38
CA ARG A 39 -7.98 -11.77 0.32
C ARG A 39 -8.62 -11.96 1.69
N CYS A 40 -9.93 -11.87 1.75
CA CYS A 40 -10.67 -12.20 2.96
C CYS A 40 -10.75 -13.72 3.08
N GLY A 41 -10.55 -14.23 4.30
CA GLY A 41 -10.67 -15.66 4.59
C GLY A 41 -12.05 -16.21 4.22
N ARG A 42 -12.08 -17.50 3.93
CA ARG A 42 -13.33 -18.22 3.66
C ARG A 42 -14.02 -18.50 4.99
N ASP A 43 -15.12 -17.82 5.26
CA ASP A 43 -16.04 -18.23 6.32
C ASP A 43 -16.86 -19.43 5.84
N ASP A 44 -17.23 -20.33 6.75
CA ASP A 44 -17.94 -21.56 6.43
C ASP A 44 -19.15 -21.32 5.50
N GLY A 45 -19.07 -21.89 4.30
CA GLY A 45 -20.12 -21.79 3.28
C GLY A 45 -20.08 -20.54 2.39
N GLN A 46 -19.16 -19.60 2.59
CA GLN A 46 -19.08 -18.38 1.77
C GLN A 46 -18.07 -18.48 0.61
N PRO A 47 -18.31 -17.77 -0.50
CA PRO A 47 -17.34 -17.63 -1.58
C PRO A 47 -16.12 -16.81 -1.14
N GLU A 48 -15.01 -16.95 -1.87
CA GLU A 48 -13.82 -16.11 -1.67
C GLU A 48 -14.17 -14.64 -1.91
N ARG A 49 -13.66 -13.76 -1.06
CA ARG A 49 -13.93 -12.31 -1.12
C ARG A 49 -12.60 -11.56 -1.23
N LEU A 50 -12.56 -10.58 -2.12
CA LEU A 50 -11.48 -9.60 -2.20
C LEU A 50 -11.94 -8.29 -1.55
N ARG A 51 -11.07 -7.68 -0.73
CA ARG A 51 -11.27 -6.34 -0.20
C ARG A 51 -10.28 -5.40 -0.85
N ILE A 52 -10.80 -4.40 -1.55
CA ILE A 52 -10.01 -3.34 -2.18
C ILE A 52 -10.24 -2.06 -1.38
N THR A 53 -9.16 -1.43 -0.91
CA THR A 53 -9.20 -0.18 -0.16
C THR A 53 -8.43 0.87 -0.95
N LEU A 54 -9.03 2.04 -1.22
CA LEU A 54 -8.39 3.14 -1.95
C LEU A 54 -8.41 4.42 -1.11
N ALA A 55 -7.33 5.20 -1.13
CA ALA A 55 -7.30 6.51 -0.49
C ALA A 55 -7.86 7.58 -1.44
N VAL A 56 -9.01 8.16 -1.10
CA VAL A 56 -9.74 9.12 -1.96
C VAL A 56 -10.00 10.46 -1.26
N ALA A 57 -9.02 10.96 -0.51
CA ALA A 57 -9.14 12.25 0.16
C ALA A 57 -9.35 13.39 -0.87
N GLY A 58 -10.25 14.32 -0.56
CA GLY A 58 -10.58 15.45 -1.44
C GLY A 58 -11.74 15.21 -2.40
N PHE A 59 -12.35 14.01 -2.39
CA PHE A 59 -13.54 13.69 -3.17
C PHE A 59 -14.77 13.55 -2.27
N THR A 60 -15.91 14.02 -2.74
CA THR A 60 -17.23 13.74 -2.14
C THR A 60 -17.79 12.42 -2.68
N ARG A 61 -18.84 11.88 -2.02
CA ARG A 61 -19.39 10.58 -2.39
C ARG A 61 -19.94 10.53 -3.83
N ASP A 62 -20.51 11.64 -4.30
CA ASP A 62 -21.07 11.84 -5.63
C ASP A 62 -20.01 11.98 -6.73
N GLN A 63 -18.76 12.26 -6.37
CA GLN A 63 -17.62 12.29 -7.30
C GLN A 63 -16.95 10.92 -7.47
N LEU A 64 -17.40 9.90 -6.74
CA LEU A 64 -16.81 8.55 -6.72
C LEU A 64 -17.78 7.54 -7.35
N ASP A 65 -17.34 6.95 -8.47
CA ASP A 65 -18.05 5.87 -9.16
C ASP A 65 -17.23 4.57 -9.13
N VAL A 66 -17.93 3.44 -9.06
CA VAL A 66 -17.33 2.10 -9.05
C VAL A 66 -18.05 1.26 -10.10
N THR A 67 -17.31 0.86 -11.14
CA THR A 67 -17.80 0.10 -12.29
C THR A 67 -17.43 -1.37 -12.24
#